data_AF-A0A7S3UWU6-F1
#
_entry.id   AF-A0A7S3UWU6-F1
#
_cell.length_a   1.000
_cell.length_b   1.000
_cell.length_c   1.000
_cell.angle_alpha   90.00
_cell.angle_beta   90.00
_cell.angle_gamma   90.00
#
_symmetry.space_group_name_H-M   'P 1'
#
loop_
_entity.id
_entity.type
_entity.pdbx_description
1 polymer ?
#
loop_
_entity_poly.entity_id
_entity_poly.type
_entity_poly.pdbx_seq_one_letter_code
_entity_poly.pdbx_strand_id
1 'polypeptide(L)'
;GEEEEDPVADGGLRRVAPGRVGRVRVHASGRVKLTLGDTVFDVAPGLPCHFVQDVVAVDAEGGTACFFGQLSKRVVCTPDFEKLFAEKEKEVALQQQQQFADMDIG
;
A
#
# COMPACT_ATOMS: atom_id res chain seq x y z
N GLY A 1 15.62 -15.88 27.52
CA GLY A 1 15.92 -14.55 26.97
C GLY A 1 14.74 -14.22 26.11
N GLU A 2 13.79 -13.51 26.67
CA GLU A 2 12.66 -12.97 25.92
C GLU A 2 13.22 -11.73 25.24
N GLU A 3 13.43 -11.80 23.93
CA GLU A 3 13.73 -10.62 23.14
C GLU A 3 12.41 -9.86 23.00
N GLU A 4 12.26 -8.78 23.79
CA GLU A 4 11.28 -7.74 23.52
C GLU A 4 11.60 -7.17 22.14
N GLU A 5 10.84 -7.58 21.12
CA GLU A 5 10.86 -6.90 19.83
C GLU A 5 10.28 -5.50 20.03
N ASP A 6 11.08 -4.46 19.78
CA ASP A 6 10.60 -3.10 19.58
C ASP A 6 9.40 -3.14 18.62
N PRO A 7 8.25 -2.52 18.94
CA PRO A 7 7.13 -2.46 18.03
C PRO A 7 7.46 -1.48 16.91
N VAL A 8 8.28 -1.93 15.96
CA VAL A 8 8.23 -1.40 14.59
C VAL A 8 6.77 -1.52 14.21
N ALA A 9 6.10 -0.40 13.98
CA ALA A 9 4.75 -0.39 13.47
C ALA A 9 4.76 -1.13 12.13
N ASP A 10 4.53 -2.44 12.17
CA ASP A 10 4.54 -3.31 11.01
C ASP A 10 3.27 -3.00 10.23
N GLY A 11 3.36 -1.98 9.38
CA GLY A 11 2.34 -1.60 8.40
C GLY A 11 2.19 -2.62 7.27
N GLY A 12 2.73 -3.84 7.43
CA GLY A 12 2.59 -4.93 6.49
C GLY A 12 1.19 -5.55 6.49
N LEU A 13 0.88 -6.28 5.43
CA LEU A 13 -0.44 -6.91 5.22
C LEU A 13 -0.79 -8.00 6.26
N ARG A 14 0.18 -8.46 7.05
CA ARG A 14 -0.01 -9.52 8.06
C ARG A 14 -0.98 -9.12 9.17
N ARG A 15 -1.09 -7.83 9.47
CA ARG A 15 -1.98 -7.29 10.52
C ARG A 15 -3.37 -6.92 10.02
N VAL A 16 -3.61 -7.03 8.72
CA VAL A 16 -4.89 -6.68 8.11
C VAL A 16 -5.87 -7.83 8.30
N ALA A 17 -7.05 -7.52 8.83
CA ALA A 17 -8.12 -8.51 8.97
C ALA A 17 -8.51 -9.10 7.60
N PRO A 18 -8.89 -10.39 7.54
CA PRO A 18 -9.32 -11.01 6.29
C PRO A 18 -10.54 -10.29 5.72
N GLY A 19 -10.61 -10.20 4.39
CA GLY A 19 -11.72 -9.58 3.68
C GLY A 19 -11.24 -8.49 2.72
N ARG A 20 -12.10 -7.50 2.48
CA ARG A 20 -11.83 -6.41 1.53
C ARG A 20 -10.82 -5.43 2.13
N VAL A 21 -9.62 -5.37 1.53
CA VAL A 21 -8.54 -4.46 1.97
C VAL A 21 -8.53 -3.14 1.18
N GLY A 22 -9.07 -3.11 -0.03
CA GLY A 22 -8.96 -1.92 -0.89
C GLY A 22 -9.76 -1.94 -2.18
N ARG A 23 -9.32 -1.13 -3.14
CA ARG A 23 -9.92 -1.04 -4.48
C ARG A 23 -8.86 -0.75 -5.54
N VAL A 24 -8.88 -1.50 -6.63
CA VAL A 24 -8.14 -1.17 -7.86
C VAL A 24 -9.07 -0.44 -8.83
N ARG A 25 -8.59 0.63 -9.47
CA ARG A 25 -9.31 1.40 -10.49
C ARG A 25 -8.45 1.53 -11.75
N VAL A 26 -9.02 1.15 -12.88
CA VAL A 26 -8.45 1.36 -14.22
C VAL A 26 -9.13 2.57 -14.85
N HIS A 27 -8.35 3.57 -15.23
CA HIS A 27 -8.83 4.79 -15.88
C HIS A 27 -8.91 4.59 -17.40
N ALA A 28 -9.73 5.40 -18.09
CA ALA A 28 -9.85 5.37 -19.54
C ALA A 28 -8.50 5.60 -20.26
N SER A 29 -7.57 6.32 -19.63
CA SER A 29 -6.20 6.52 -20.12
C SER A 29 -5.29 5.30 -19.99
N GLY A 30 -5.76 4.21 -19.39
CA GLY A 30 -4.95 3.03 -19.05
C GLY A 30 -4.17 3.15 -17.73
N ARG A 31 -4.15 4.33 -17.09
CA ARG A 31 -3.56 4.49 -15.75
C ARG A 31 -4.32 3.63 -14.73
N VAL A 32 -3.59 2.99 -13.83
CA VAL A 32 -4.16 2.15 -12.78
C VAL A 32 -3.79 2.71 -11.42
N LYS A 33 -4.78 2.81 -10.53
CA LYS A 33 -4.57 3.22 -9.13
C LYS A 33 -5.10 2.15 -8.18
N LEU A 34 -4.41 1.97 -7.06
CA LEU A 34 -4.83 1.12 -5.95
C LEU A 34 -5.10 2.03 -4.74
N THR A 35 -6.23 1.85 -4.07
CA THR A 35 -6.55 2.52 -2.81
C THR A 35 -6.56 1.49 -1.69
N LEU A 36 -5.74 1.71 -0.66
CA LEU A 36 -5.68 0.93 0.58
C LEU A 36 -5.87 1.91 1.74
N GLY A 37 -6.95 1.76 2.50
CA GLY A 37 -7.33 2.77 3.49
C GLY A 37 -7.60 4.14 2.85
N ASP A 38 -6.94 5.17 3.38
CA ASP A 38 -6.93 6.56 2.90
C ASP A 38 -5.88 6.83 1.81
N THR A 39 -4.88 5.94 1.70
CA THR A 39 -3.74 6.14 0.82
C THR A 39 -4.01 5.62 -0.59
N VAL A 40 -3.63 6.42 -1.58
CA VAL A 40 -3.70 6.07 -3.00
C VAL A 40 -2.30 5.75 -3.51
N PHE A 41 -2.21 4.70 -4.31
CA PHE A 41 -0.99 4.22 -4.93
C PHE A 41 -1.14 4.24 -6.45
N ASP A 42 -0.09 4.69 -7.12
CA ASP A 42 0.08 4.45 -8.55
C ASP A 42 0.55 3.02 -8.76
N VAL A 43 -0.03 2.34 -9.76
CA VAL A 43 0.31 0.95 -10.10
C VAL A 43 1.00 0.93 -11.45
N ALA A 44 2.26 0.52 -11.46
CA ALA A 44 3.08 0.38 -12.66
C ALA A 44 3.42 -1.09 -12.94
N PRO A 45 3.67 -1.48 -14.20
CA PRO A 45 4.27 -2.78 -14.51
C PRO A 45 5.61 -2.94 -13.80
N GLY A 46 5.84 -4.10 -13.21
CA GLY A 46 7.14 -4.48 -12.66
C GLY A 46 8.09 -4.99 -13.75
N LEU A 47 9.31 -5.35 -13.33
CA LEU A 47 10.28 -5.98 -14.23
C LEU A 47 9.72 -7.29 -14.81
N PRO A 48 9.95 -7.56 -16.11
CA PRO A 48 9.52 -8.80 -16.74
C PRO A 48 10.03 -10.04 -16.01
N CYS A 49 9.21 -11.09 -15.97
CA CYS A 49 9.63 -12.40 -15.49
C CYS A 49 10.42 -13.13 -16.59
N HIS A 50 11.74 -12.95 -16.62
CA HIS A 50 12.60 -13.59 -17.62
C HIS A 50 12.85 -15.08 -17.37
N PHE A 51 12.71 -15.52 -16.12
CA PHE A 51 12.88 -16.90 -15.72
C PHE A 51 11.56 -17.47 -15.22
N VAL A 52 11.41 -18.79 -15.35
CA VAL A 52 10.27 -19.53 -14.78
C VAL A 52 10.29 -19.34 -13.27
N GLN A 53 9.15 -18.93 -12.72
CA GLN A 53 8.94 -18.78 -11.29
C GLN A 53 7.57 -19.37 -10.96
N ASP A 54 7.52 -20.32 -10.03
CA ASP A 54 6.29 -21.04 -9.70
C ASP A 54 5.78 -20.67 -8.31
N VAL A 55 4.46 -20.59 -8.16
CA VAL A 55 3.80 -20.38 -6.87
C VAL A 55 3.35 -21.74 -6.34
N VAL A 56 3.85 -22.08 -5.15
CA VAL A 56 3.55 -23.34 -4.47
C VAL A 56 3.17 -23.04 -3.03
N ALA A 57 2.04 -23.56 -2.56
CA ALA A 57 1.76 -23.60 -1.12
C ALA A 57 2.36 -24.87 -0.54
N VAL A 58 3.06 -24.72 0.58
CA VAL A 58 3.70 -25.84 1.29
C VAL A 58 3.07 -25.93 2.67
N ASP A 59 2.50 -27.09 2.97
CA ASP A 59 2.10 -27.48 4.32
C ASP A 59 3.15 -28.45 4.86
N ALA A 60 4.05 -27.91 5.68
CA ALA A 60 5.17 -28.67 6.22
C ALA A 60 4.72 -29.70 7.27
N GLU A 61 3.64 -29.45 8.01
CA GLU A 61 3.13 -30.36 9.03
C GLU A 61 2.40 -31.55 8.41
N GLY A 62 1.59 -31.29 7.38
CA GLY A 62 0.92 -32.34 6.61
C GLY A 62 1.81 -33.01 5.56
N GLY A 63 3.02 -32.49 5.31
CA GLY A 63 3.95 -33.02 4.31
C GLY A 63 3.45 -32.89 2.87
N THR A 64 2.61 -31.88 2.58
CA THR A 64 2.00 -31.69 1.26
C THR A 64 2.44 -30.38 0.61
N ALA A 65 2.41 -30.36 -0.72
CA ALA A 65 2.66 -29.16 -1.51
C ALA A 65 1.65 -29.08 -2.66
N CYS A 66 1.14 -27.87 -2.93
CA CYS A 66 0.15 -27.62 -3.97
C CYS A 66 0.65 -26.54 -4.93
N PHE A 67 0.67 -26.85 -6.22
CA PHE A 67 1.10 -25.94 -7.29
C PHE A 67 -0.06 -25.04 -7.74
N PHE A 68 0.15 -23.71 -7.67
CA PHE A 68 -0.84 -22.70 -8.06
C PHE A 68 -0.60 -22.11 -9.45
N GLY A 69 0.55 -22.37 -10.07
CA GLY A 69 0.88 -21.88 -11.40
C GLY A 69 2.16 -21.05 -11.46
N GLN A 70 2.51 -20.66 -12.68
CA GLN A 70 3.67 -19.83 -12.97
C GLN A 70 3.36 -18.34 -12.78
N LEU A 71 4.27 -17.61 -12.13
CA LEU A 71 4.26 -16.16 -12.02
C LEU A 71 4.69 -15.51 -13.36
N SER A 72 3.73 -14.95 -14.09
CA SER A 72 3.96 -14.38 -15.43
C SER A 72 4.01 -12.85 -15.48
N LYS A 73 3.53 -12.16 -14.43
CA LYS A 73 3.43 -10.69 -14.39
C LYS A 73 3.72 -10.17 -13.00
N ARG A 74 4.25 -8.95 -12.93
CA ARG A 74 4.48 -8.20 -11.68
C ARG A 74 3.95 -6.78 -11.82
N VAL A 75 3.59 -6.21 -10.69
CA VAL A 75 3.26 -4.79 -10.57
C VAL A 75 4.04 -4.20 -9.40
N VAL A 76 4.33 -2.91 -9.49
CA VAL A 76 4.90 -2.10 -8.43
C VAL A 76 3.88 -1.06 -8.04
N CYS A 77 3.59 -0.97 -6.74
CA CYS A 77 2.70 0.03 -6.18
C CYS A 77 3.55 1.07 -5.43
N THR A 78 3.49 2.32 -5.85
CA THR A 78 4.14 3.45 -5.17
C THR A 78 3.09 4.41 -4.64
N PRO A 79 3.24 4.97 -3.44
CA PRO A 79 2.31 6.01 -2.98
C PRO A 79 2.22 7.15 -4.00
N ASP A 80 1.01 7.68 -4.19
CA ASP A 80 0.77 8.86 -5.02
C ASP A 80 1.33 10.09 -4.30
N PHE A 81 2.61 10.37 -4.51
CA PHE A 81 3.32 11.45 -3.82
C PHE A 81 2.76 12.83 -4.19
N GLU A 82 2.32 13.03 -5.43
CA GLU A 82 1.68 14.29 -5.84
C GLU A 82 0.44 14.56 -4.97
N LYS A 83 -0.40 13.54 -4.79
CA LYS A 83 -1.57 13.65 -3.92
C LYS A 83 -1.19 13.85 -2.45
N LEU A 84 -0.22 13.08 -1.94
CA LEU A 84 0.22 13.18 -0.54
C LEU A 84 0.76 14.57 -0.19
N PHE A 85 1.60 15.16 -1.05
CA PHE A 85 2.13 16.50 -0.82
C PHE A 85 1.04 17.56 -0.92
N ALA A 86 0.15 17.47 -1.91
CA ALA A 86 -0.97 18.41 -2.05
C ALA A 86 -1.94 18.37 -0.86
N GLU A 87 -2.15 17.21 -0.24
CA GLU A 87 -2.96 17.08 0.98
C GLU A 87 -2.27 17.76 2.18
N LYS A 88 -0.95 17.59 2.30
CA LYS A 88 -0.16 18.23 3.37
C LYS A 88 -0.10 19.76 3.24
N GLU A 89 0.07 20.28 2.03
CA GLU A 89 0.06 21.72 1.79
C GLU A 89 -1.27 22.37 2.20
N LYS A 90 -2.40 21.71 1.90
CA LYS A 90 -3.73 22.17 2.30
C LYS A 90 -3.91 22.15 3.83
N GLU A 91 -3.41 21.11 4.49
CA GLU A 91 -3.44 20.99 5.94
C GLU A 91 -2.67 22.15 6.61
N VAL A 92 -1.48 22.47 6.10
CA VAL A 92 -0.66 23.59 6.60
C VAL A 92 -1.36 24.94 6.38
N ALA A 93 -1.94 25.16 5.19
CA ALA A 93 -2.64 26.40 4.88
C ALA A 93 -3.86 26.63 5.80
N LEU A 94 -4.61 25.57 6.10
CA LEU A 94 -5.76 25.65 7.00
C LEU A 94 -5.32 25.96 8.44
N GLN A 95 -4.23 25.35 8.91
CA GLN A 95 -3.67 25.64 10.24
C GLN A 95 -3.21 27.09 10.37
N GLN A 96 -2.54 27.63 9.34
CA GLN A 96 -2.14 29.04 9.33
C GLN A 96 -3.36 29.98 9.37
N GLN A 97 -4.40 29.70 8.57
CA GLN A 97 -5.61 30.51 8.57
C GLN A 97 -6.31 30.52 9.93
N GLN A 98 -6.39 29.36 10.61
CA GLN A 98 -6.97 29.27 11.95
C GLN A 98 -6.14 30.07 12.96
N GLN A 99 -4.81 29.99 12.89
CA GLN A 99 -3.93 30.74 13.78
C GLN A 99 -4.09 32.27 13.62
N PHE A 100 -4.28 32.76 12.40
CA PHE A 100 -4.60 34.18 12.18
C PHE A 100 -5.98 34.55 12.72
N ALA A 101 -6.99 33.70 12.48
CA ALA A 101 -8.35 33.95 12.96
C ALA A 101 -8.44 33.99 14.50
N ASP A 102 -7.67 33.17 15.22
CA ASP A 102 -7.65 33.15 16.68
C ASP A 102 -6.89 34.35 17.28
N MET A 103 -5.98 34.98 16.51
CA MET A 103 -5.21 36.14 16.94
C MET A 103 -5.99 37.46 16.82
N ASP A 104 -7.01 37.53 15.95
CA ASP A 104 -7.86 38.71 15.74
C ASP A 104 -9.05 38.82 16.73
N ILE A 105 -9.14 37.91 17.71
CA ILE A 105 -10.18 37.91 18.77
C ILE A 105 -9.61 38.45 20.12
N GLY A 106 -8.40 39.01 20.12
CA GLY A 106 -7.72 39.59 21.31
C GLY A 106 -7.94 41.08 21.53
#